data_AF-A0A2P4XYE4-F1
#
_entry.id   AF-A0A2P4XYE4-F1
#
_cell.length_a   1.000
_cell.length_b   1.000
_cell.length_c   1.000
_cell.angle_alpha   90.00
_cell.angle_beta   90.00
_cell.angle_gamma   90.00
#
_symmetry.space_group_name_H-M   'P 1'
#
loop_
_entity.id
_entity.type
_entity.pdbx_description
1 polymer ?
#
loop_
_entity_poly.entity_id
_entity_poly.type
_entity_poly.pdbx_seq_one_letter_code
_entity_poly.pdbx_strand_id
1 'polypeptide(L)'
;MQTLVTPLTKAELLAKQNRAIANVKAPPKHITQLEKVAYKIDQHISTRRGQIFTLSIVGLVLIVIGGVFLKAVQPSREFEETLWDSWTYMADTGSHTSLAQDGLRVVGVLTTLVGILYFSVVMGFVVDGIRAKLDTLKKGKSIVAEEKHTLLLGWTEKSVSLIRQICLANASENGGVIVVLAEMDKEELEAELESQMRREELRGTRVIFRTGTPLLSVDLLKVS
;
A
#
# COMPACT_ATOMS: atom_id res chain seq x y z
N MET A 1 -40.24 -30.88 2.29
CA MET A 1 -40.57 -30.29 3.61
C MET A 1 -39.52 -29.22 3.91
N GLN A 2 -39.75 -27.99 3.46
CA GLN A 2 -38.85 -26.85 3.67
C GLN A 2 -39.15 -26.25 5.04
N THR A 3 -38.18 -26.28 5.95
CA THR A 3 -38.26 -25.61 7.25
C THR A 3 -38.13 -24.11 7.05
N LEU A 4 -39.24 -23.39 7.20
CA LEU A 4 -39.28 -21.93 7.31
C LEU A 4 -38.50 -21.50 8.55
N VAL A 5 -37.28 -21.03 8.36
CA VAL A 5 -36.50 -20.37 9.42
C VAL A 5 -37.10 -18.99 9.62
N THR A 6 -37.85 -18.80 10.71
CA THR A 6 -38.37 -17.48 11.10
C THR A 6 -37.19 -16.52 11.34
N PRO A 7 -37.22 -15.30 10.78
CA PRO A 7 -36.16 -14.32 11.00
C PRO A 7 -36.12 -13.94 12.48
N LEU A 8 -34.95 -14.10 13.10
CA LEU A 8 -34.72 -13.80 14.52
C LEU A 8 -35.10 -12.33 14.79
N THR A 9 -35.91 -12.09 15.83
CA THR A 9 -36.28 -10.71 16.19
C THR A 9 -35.06 -9.94 16.71
N LYS A 10 -35.06 -8.61 16.57
CA LYS A 10 -33.95 -7.75 17.04
C LYS A 10 -33.61 -7.97 18.52
N ALA A 11 -34.62 -8.26 19.35
CA ALA A 11 -34.44 -8.57 20.76
C ALA A 11 -33.68 -9.90 20.98
N GLU A 12 -33.99 -10.93 20.20
CA GLU A 12 -33.31 -12.24 20.27
C GLU A 12 -31.86 -12.15 19.76
N LEU A 13 -31.62 -11.35 18.72
CA LEU A 13 -30.27 -11.06 18.23
C LEU A 13 -29.40 -10.38 19.30
N LEU A 14 -29.94 -9.35 19.96
CA LEU A 14 -29.25 -8.65 21.03
C LEU A 14 -29.01 -9.55 22.25
N ALA A 15 -29.99 -10.38 22.62
CA ALA A 15 -29.85 -11.34 23.72
C ALA A 15 -28.76 -12.38 23.42
N LYS A 16 -28.70 -12.89 22.18
CA LYS A 16 -27.67 -13.84 21.72
C LYS A 16 -26.28 -13.18 21.70
N GLN A 17 -26.20 -11.93 21.24
CA GLN A 17 -24.96 -11.15 21.22
C GLN A 17 -24.46 -10.84 22.63
N ASN A 18 -25.34 -10.43 23.54
CA ASN A 18 -24.99 -10.13 24.94
C ASN A 18 -24.51 -11.39 25.68
N ARG A 19 -25.13 -12.55 25.43
CA ARG A 19 -24.65 -13.84 25.96
C ARG A 19 -23.27 -14.22 25.39
N ALA A 20 -23.04 -13.96 24.10
CA ALA A 20 -21.74 -14.20 23.49
C ALA A 20 -20.66 -13.29 24.10
N ILE A 21 -20.95 -12.00 24.30
CA ILE A 21 -20.04 -11.03 24.93
C ILE A 21 -19.75 -11.41 26.39
N ALA A 22 -20.76 -11.87 27.14
CA ALA A 22 -20.58 -12.30 28.54
C ALA A 22 -19.66 -13.52 28.68
N ASN A 23 -19.58 -14.37 27.65
CA ASN A 23 -18.68 -15.52 27.61
C ASN A 23 -17.27 -15.18 27.10
N VAL A 24 -17.03 -13.96 26.62
CA VAL A 24 -15.67 -13.52 26.25
C VAL A 24 -14.88 -13.33 27.53
N LYS A 25 -13.92 -14.23 27.76
CA LYS A 25 -13.00 -14.16 28.88
C LYS A 25 -12.23 -12.84 28.79
N ALA A 26 -12.32 -12.02 29.85
CA ALA A 26 -11.56 -10.78 29.91
C ALA A 26 -10.06 -11.06 29.71
N PRO A 27 -9.34 -10.24 28.94
CA PRO A 27 -7.92 -10.46 28.71
C PRO A 27 -7.17 -10.46 30.05
N PRO A 28 -6.13 -11.31 30.20
CA PRO A 28 -5.40 -11.42 31.44
C PRO A 28 -4.83 -10.06 31.86
N LYS A 29 -5.07 -9.68 33.13
CA LYS A 29 -4.66 -8.38 33.69
C LYS A 29 -3.13 -8.23 33.79
N HIS A 30 -2.40 -9.35 33.85
CA HIS A 30 -0.95 -9.38 33.87
C HIS A 30 -0.38 -9.76 32.51
N ILE A 31 0.14 -8.76 31.82
CA ILE A 31 0.92 -8.94 30.59
C ILE A 31 2.34 -9.34 31.01
N THR A 32 2.76 -10.53 30.60
CA THR A 32 4.12 -11.04 30.80
C THR A 32 5.15 -10.18 30.04
N GLN A 33 6.40 -10.19 30.47
CA GLN A 33 7.43 -9.37 29.82
C GLN A 33 7.65 -9.77 28.35
N LEU A 34 7.43 -11.05 28.01
CA LEU A 34 7.49 -11.55 26.64
C LEU A 34 6.37 -10.95 25.76
N GLU A 35 5.14 -10.92 26.27
CA GLU A 35 4.00 -10.31 25.56
C GLU A 35 4.19 -8.80 25.37
N LYS A 36 4.81 -8.10 26.33
CA LYS A 36 5.16 -6.68 26.16
C LYS A 36 6.20 -6.44 25.07
N VAL A 37 7.18 -7.33 24.96
CA VAL A 37 8.20 -7.26 23.91
C VAL A 37 7.59 -7.58 22.55
N ALA A 38 6.81 -8.67 22.45
CA ALA A 38 6.07 -9.01 21.23
C ALA A 38 5.16 -7.87 20.78
N TYR A 39 4.39 -7.27 21.69
CA TYR A 39 3.55 -6.12 21.39
C TYR A 39 4.34 -4.92 20.84
N LYS A 40 5.52 -4.61 21.42
CA LYS A 40 6.38 -3.53 20.90
C LYS A 40 6.92 -3.84 19.51
N ILE A 41 7.26 -5.11 19.24
CA ILE A 41 7.72 -5.57 17.92
C ILE A 41 6.56 -5.47 16.91
N ASP A 42 5.37 -5.94 17.26
CA ASP A 42 4.17 -5.86 16.43
C ASP A 42 3.84 -4.41 16.09
N GLN A 43 3.87 -3.52 17.09
CA GLN A 43 3.64 -2.10 16.90
C GLN A 43 4.71 -1.48 15.98
N HIS A 44 5.96 -1.90 16.10
CA HIS A 44 7.03 -1.44 15.20
C HIS A 44 6.79 -1.89 13.75
N ILE A 45 6.54 -3.19 13.54
CA ILE A 45 6.31 -3.82 12.22
C ILE A 45 5.00 -3.31 11.56
N SER A 46 4.04 -2.79 12.34
CA SER A 46 2.81 -2.22 11.77
C SER A 46 3.05 -0.96 10.92
N THR A 47 4.20 -0.30 11.10
CA THR A 47 4.51 0.95 10.38
C THR A 47 5.40 0.68 9.17
N ARG A 48 5.19 1.40 8.05
CA ARG A 48 6.03 1.27 6.84
C ARG A 48 7.53 1.47 7.14
N ARG A 49 7.86 2.43 8.02
CA ARG A 49 9.26 2.67 8.45
C ARG A 49 9.81 1.50 9.26
N GLY A 50 9.02 0.94 10.16
CA GLY A 50 9.44 -0.21 10.96
C GLY A 50 9.59 -1.49 10.14
N GLN A 51 8.77 -1.69 9.10
CA GLN A 51 8.94 -2.81 8.15
C GLN A 51 10.28 -2.72 7.41
N ILE A 52 10.60 -1.55 6.84
CA ILE A 52 11.87 -1.31 6.15
C ILE A 52 13.04 -1.55 7.12
N PHE A 53 12.98 -0.97 8.31
CA PHE A 53 14.02 -1.12 9.33
C PHE A 53 14.20 -2.59 9.76
N THR A 54 13.09 -3.31 10.00
CA THR A 54 13.12 -4.72 10.39
C THR A 54 13.73 -5.58 9.29
N LEU A 55 13.32 -5.38 8.03
CA LEU A 55 13.89 -6.09 6.88
C LEU A 55 15.39 -5.80 6.75
N SER A 56 15.82 -4.54 6.87
CA SER A 56 17.23 -4.17 6.84
C SER A 56 18.05 -4.86 7.94
N ILE A 57 17.54 -4.92 9.18
CA ILE A 57 18.21 -5.64 10.27
C ILE A 57 18.28 -7.13 9.97
N VAL A 58 17.17 -7.74 9.53
CA VAL A 58 17.15 -9.16 9.17
C VAL A 58 18.17 -9.46 8.08
N GLY A 59 18.25 -8.63 7.03
CA GLY A 59 19.25 -8.74 5.98
C GLY A 59 20.68 -8.69 6.52
N LEU A 60 20.99 -7.71 7.37
CA LEU A 60 22.32 -7.60 8.00
C LEU A 60 22.65 -8.82 8.85
N VAL A 61 21.70 -9.33 9.63
CA VAL A 61 21.88 -10.54 10.44
C VAL A 61 22.14 -11.75 9.55
N LEU A 62 21.42 -11.90 8.43
CA LEU A 62 21.64 -12.98 7.48
C LEU A 62 23.03 -12.91 6.83
N ILE A 63 23.50 -11.70 6.46
CA ILE A 63 24.86 -11.50 5.93
C ILE A 63 25.92 -11.90 6.96
N VAL A 64 25.74 -11.51 8.23
CA VAL A 64 26.67 -11.88 9.30
C VAL A 64 26.67 -13.40 9.52
N ILE A 65 25.50 -14.02 9.56
CA ILE A 65 25.36 -15.48 9.74
C ILE A 65 26.05 -16.21 8.57
N GLY A 66 25.76 -15.83 7.32
CA GLY A 66 26.39 -16.43 6.14
C GLY A 66 27.90 -16.23 6.12
N GLY A 67 28.38 -15.04 6.49
CA GLY A 67 29.81 -14.75 6.61
C GLY A 67 30.51 -15.60 7.68
N VAL A 68 29.87 -15.80 8.84
CA VAL A 68 30.37 -16.71 9.89
C VAL A 68 30.46 -18.15 9.39
N PHE A 69 29.44 -18.63 8.66
CA PHE A 69 29.48 -19.97 8.07
C PHE A 69 30.58 -20.11 7.01
N LEU A 70 30.77 -19.11 6.15
CA LEU A 70 31.85 -19.11 5.16
C LEU A 70 33.23 -19.08 5.82
N LYS A 71 33.43 -18.27 6.86
CA LYS A 71 34.66 -18.22 7.66
C LYS A 71 34.96 -19.55 8.36
N ALA A 72 33.94 -20.28 8.80
CA ALA A 72 34.11 -21.61 9.39
C ALA A 72 34.64 -22.64 8.38
N VAL A 73 34.27 -22.52 7.10
CA VAL A 73 34.77 -23.40 6.02
C VAL A 73 36.11 -22.91 5.45
N GLN A 74 36.37 -21.60 5.47
CA GLN A 74 37.65 -20.99 5.06
C GLN A 74 38.30 -20.17 6.19
N PRO A 75 38.91 -20.82 7.19
CA PRO A 75 39.49 -20.10 8.34
C PRO A 75 40.61 -19.11 7.97
N SER A 76 41.30 -19.36 6.85
CA SER A 76 42.42 -18.54 6.36
C SER A 76 42.01 -17.20 5.74
N ARG A 77 40.74 -17.00 5.38
CA ARG A 77 40.26 -15.73 4.79
C ARG A 77 39.92 -14.70 5.86
N GLU A 78 40.12 -13.42 5.56
CA GLU A 78 39.71 -12.35 6.47
C GLU A 78 38.19 -12.32 6.65
N PHE A 79 37.71 -11.93 7.85
CA PHE A 79 36.27 -11.94 8.14
C PHE A 79 35.49 -10.97 7.24
N GLU A 80 36.08 -9.83 6.90
CA GLU A 80 35.50 -8.85 5.98
C GLU A 80 35.23 -9.44 4.59
N GLU A 81 36.18 -10.22 4.05
CA GLU A 81 35.99 -10.90 2.76
C GLU A 81 34.86 -11.91 2.82
N THR A 82 34.73 -12.66 3.91
CA THR A 82 33.63 -13.63 4.08
C THR A 82 32.26 -12.97 4.23
N LEU A 83 32.19 -11.78 4.84
CA LEU A 83 30.96 -10.97 4.87
C LEU A 83 30.61 -10.45 3.48
N TRP A 84 31.60 -9.99 2.73
CA TRP A 84 31.42 -9.55 1.34
C TRP A 84 30.93 -10.69 0.44
N ASP A 85 31.52 -11.88 0.56
CA ASP A 85 31.09 -13.08 -0.16
C ASP A 85 29.67 -13.48 0.24
N SER A 86 29.34 -13.44 1.54
CA SER A 86 27.98 -13.74 2.01
C SER A 86 26.95 -12.77 1.45
N TRP A 87 27.25 -11.47 1.43
CA TRP A 87 26.40 -10.47 0.78
C TRP A 87 26.23 -10.78 -0.71
N THR A 88 27.32 -11.10 -1.40
CA THR A 88 27.33 -11.38 -2.83
C THR A 88 26.48 -12.61 -3.17
N TYR A 89 26.61 -13.70 -2.40
CA TYR A 89 25.81 -14.93 -2.62
C TYR A 89 24.33 -14.72 -2.34
N MET A 90 23.99 -13.83 -1.39
CA MET A 90 22.60 -13.45 -1.14
C MET A 90 22.02 -12.57 -2.24
N ALA A 91 22.79 -11.60 -2.74
CA ALA A 91 22.34 -10.58 -3.69
C ALA A 91 22.36 -11.07 -5.14
N ASP A 92 23.32 -11.92 -5.50
CA ASP A 92 23.48 -12.49 -6.83
C ASP A 92 23.51 -14.02 -6.74
N THR A 93 22.45 -14.65 -7.23
CA THR A 93 22.29 -16.09 -7.18
C THR A 93 23.24 -16.84 -8.10
N GLY A 94 23.90 -16.20 -9.06
CA GLY A 94 24.89 -16.83 -9.94
C GLY A 94 26.28 -16.94 -9.33
N SER A 95 26.59 -16.13 -8.33
CA SER A 95 27.95 -15.95 -7.80
C SER A 95 28.55 -17.18 -7.11
N HIS A 96 27.73 -18.03 -6.50
CA HIS A 96 28.17 -19.27 -5.83
C HIS A 96 28.66 -20.36 -6.81
N THR A 97 28.41 -20.23 -8.12
CA THR A 97 28.79 -21.24 -9.13
C THR A 97 30.30 -21.34 -9.36
N SER A 98 31.05 -20.30 -8.98
CA SER A 98 32.51 -20.23 -9.09
C SER A 98 33.26 -21.00 -7.98
N LEU A 99 32.53 -21.58 -7.02
CA LEU A 99 33.11 -22.26 -5.86
C LEU A 99 33.66 -23.65 -6.21
N ALA A 100 34.95 -23.88 -5.93
CA ALA A 100 35.63 -25.12 -6.24
C ALA A 100 35.58 -26.18 -5.11
N GLN A 101 35.54 -25.74 -3.85
CA GLN A 101 35.59 -26.63 -2.68
C GLN A 101 34.18 -27.08 -2.27
N ASP A 102 33.98 -28.38 -2.04
CA ASP A 102 32.65 -28.96 -1.79
C ASP A 102 31.96 -28.38 -0.54
N GLY A 103 32.71 -28.14 0.54
CA GLY A 103 32.16 -27.47 1.73
C GLY A 103 31.66 -26.05 1.45
N LEU A 104 32.34 -25.31 0.57
CA LEU A 104 31.89 -23.98 0.18
C LEU A 104 30.68 -24.03 -0.73
N ARG A 105 30.59 -25.02 -1.63
CA ARG A 105 29.41 -25.19 -2.49
C ARG A 105 28.14 -25.37 -1.66
N VAL A 106 28.20 -26.19 -0.60
CA VAL A 106 27.04 -26.40 0.28
C VAL A 106 26.64 -25.10 0.97
N VAL A 107 27.59 -24.39 1.60
CA VAL A 107 27.29 -23.13 2.28
C VAL A 107 26.82 -22.05 1.30
N GLY A 108 27.44 -21.97 0.12
CA GLY A 108 27.07 -21.02 -0.95
C GLY A 108 25.66 -21.25 -1.49
N VAL A 109 25.28 -22.51 -1.74
CA VAL A 109 23.92 -22.87 -2.18
C VAL A 109 22.89 -22.52 -1.10
N LEU A 110 23.16 -22.85 0.17
CA LEU A 110 22.26 -22.52 1.28
C LEU A 110 22.11 -21.00 1.46
N THR A 111 23.23 -20.27 1.42
CA THR A 111 23.25 -18.80 1.53
C THR A 111 22.47 -18.17 0.37
N THR A 112 22.64 -18.69 -0.84
CA THR A 112 21.90 -18.23 -2.03
C THR A 112 20.41 -18.49 -1.91
N LEU A 113 20.01 -19.69 -1.45
CA LEU A 113 18.59 -20.03 -1.26
C LEU A 113 17.92 -19.09 -0.25
N VAL A 114 18.61 -18.81 0.86
CA VAL A 114 18.15 -17.83 1.87
C VAL A 114 18.07 -16.43 1.28
N GLY A 115 19.07 -16.03 0.48
CA GLY A 115 19.09 -14.75 -0.24
C GLY A 115 17.87 -14.57 -1.15
N ILE A 116 17.57 -15.57 -1.99
CA ILE A 116 16.40 -15.56 -2.88
C ILE A 116 15.11 -15.35 -2.10
N LEU A 117 14.92 -16.12 -1.02
CA LEU A 117 13.71 -16.01 -0.20
C LEU A 117 13.62 -14.62 0.46
N TYR A 118 14.73 -14.11 1.00
CA TYR A 118 14.80 -12.79 1.61
C TYR A 118 14.46 -11.68 0.60
N PHE A 119 15.12 -11.66 -0.57
CA PHE A 119 14.85 -10.65 -1.59
C PHE A 119 13.46 -10.76 -2.19
N SER A 120 12.87 -11.97 -2.25
CA SER A 120 11.48 -12.15 -2.65
C SER A 120 10.51 -11.44 -1.69
N VAL A 121 10.75 -11.54 -0.39
CA VAL A 121 9.96 -10.82 0.62
C VAL A 121 10.16 -9.31 0.49
N VAL A 122 11.42 -8.84 0.43
CA VAL A 122 11.73 -7.41 0.25
C VAL A 122 11.04 -6.84 -0.99
N MET A 123 11.12 -7.55 -2.11
CA MET A 123 10.49 -7.12 -3.36
C MET A 123 8.95 -7.09 -3.24
N GLY A 124 8.34 -8.05 -2.54
CA GLY A 124 6.91 -8.05 -2.24
C GLY A 124 6.47 -6.75 -1.56
N PHE A 125 7.19 -6.33 -0.51
CA PHE A 125 6.92 -5.06 0.18
C PHE A 125 7.08 -3.84 -0.72
N VAL A 126 8.10 -3.84 -1.60
CA VAL A 126 8.32 -2.76 -2.56
C VAL A 126 7.15 -2.67 -3.55
N VAL A 127 6.73 -3.81 -4.11
CA VAL A 127 5.61 -3.88 -5.05
C VAL A 127 4.32 -3.38 -4.41
N ASP A 128 4.01 -3.81 -3.19
CA ASP A 128 2.82 -3.36 -2.48
C ASP A 128 2.89 -1.86 -2.15
N GLY A 129 4.08 -1.36 -1.84
CA GLY A 129 4.33 0.06 -1.65
C GLY A 129 4.04 0.90 -2.90
N ILE A 130 4.45 0.40 -4.07
CA ILE A 130 4.19 1.00 -5.39
C ILE A 130 2.71 0.92 -5.73
N ARG A 131 2.07 -0.24 -5.56
CA ARG A 131 0.63 -0.45 -5.79
C ARG A 131 -0.21 0.53 -4.97
N ALA A 132 0.06 0.64 -3.67
CA ALA A 132 -0.64 1.58 -2.81
C ALA A 132 -0.51 3.03 -3.30
N LYS A 133 0.68 3.42 -3.79
CA LYS A 133 0.87 4.75 -4.37
C LYS A 133 0.09 4.91 -5.66
N LEU A 134 0.12 3.93 -6.56
CA LEU A 134 -0.66 3.94 -7.79
C LEU A 134 -2.16 4.02 -7.51
N ASP A 135 -2.67 3.29 -6.53
CA ASP A 135 -4.08 3.32 -6.13
C ASP A 135 -4.49 4.71 -5.61
N THR A 136 -3.61 5.39 -4.86
CA THR A 136 -3.88 6.78 -4.44
C THR A 136 -3.97 7.75 -5.60
N LEU A 137 -3.18 7.53 -6.65
CA LEU A 137 -3.18 8.36 -7.86
C LEU A 137 -4.41 8.07 -8.72
N LYS A 138 -4.77 6.79 -8.88
CA LYS A 138 -6.00 6.35 -9.57
C LYS A 138 -7.25 6.96 -8.93
N LYS A 139 -7.30 6.96 -7.60
CA LYS A 139 -8.36 7.61 -6.82
C LYS A 139 -8.29 9.14 -6.80
N GLY A 140 -7.44 9.79 -7.61
CA GLY A 140 -7.42 11.25 -7.71
C GLY A 140 -7.08 11.98 -6.41
N LYS A 141 -6.27 11.40 -5.52
CA LYS A 141 -5.89 12.04 -4.23
C LYS A 141 -4.68 12.97 -4.32
N SER A 142 -4.18 13.24 -5.53
CA SER A 142 -3.05 14.13 -5.78
C SER A 142 -3.46 15.59 -5.82
N ILE A 143 -2.50 16.49 -5.62
CA ILE A 143 -2.71 17.93 -5.85
C ILE A 143 -3.06 18.22 -7.30
N VAL A 144 -3.77 19.32 -7.52
CA VAL A 144 -4.01 19.92 -8.83
C VAL A 144 -2.93 20.97 -9.08
N ALA A 145 -2.33 20.93 -10.26
CA ALA A 145 -1.26 21.84 -10.68
C ALA A 145 -1.72 22.66 -11.89
N GLU A 146 -2.95 23.16 -11.83
CA GLU A 146 -3.58 23.99 -12.86
C GLU A 146 -3.84 25.36 -12.28
N GLU A 147 -3.63 26.41 -13.08
CA GLU A 147 -3.89 27.79 -12.67
C GLU A 147 -5.20 28.28 -13.29
N LYS A 148 -5.94 29.15 -12.56
CA LYS A 148 -7.19 29.78 -13.02
C LYS A 148 -8.28 28.78 -13.45
N HIS A 149 -8.54 27.76 -12.62
CA HIS A 149 -9.62 26.81 -12.85
C HIS A 149 -10.92 27.18 -12.14
N THR A 150 -12.03 26.69 -12.67
CA THR A 150 -13.33 26.69 -11.99
C THR A 150 -13.40 25.48 -11.07
N LEU A 151 -13.58 25.70 -9.77
CA LEU A 151 -13.71 24.64 -8.78
C LEU A 151 -15.18 24.29 -8.52
N LEU A 152 -15.55 23.03 -8.81
CA LEU A 152 -16.84 22.45 -8.48
C LEU A 152 -16.71 21.55 -7.24
N LEU A 153 -17.45 21.88 -6.18
CA LEU A 153 -17.45 21.12 -4.93
C LEU A 153 -18.67 20.21 -4.86
N GLY A 154 -18.43 18.91 -4.70
CA GLY A 154 -19.45 17.86 -4.67
C GLY A 154 -19.81 17.33 -6.06
N TRP A 155 -20.54 16.21 -6.05
CA TRP A 155 -21.10 15.60 -7.26
C TRP A 155 -22.57 15.26 -7.03
N THR A 156 -23.40 15.59 -8.01
CA THR A 156 -24.85 15.32 -8.03
C THR A 156 -25.26 14.94 -9.44
N GLU A 157 -26.49 14.44 -9.61
CA GLU A 157 -27.06 14.12 -10.93
C GLU A 157 -27.09 15.33 -11.89
N LYS A 158 -27.06 16.57 -11.35
CA LYS A 158 -27.03 17.80 -12.15
C LYS A 158 -25.63 18.27 -12.51
N SER A 159 -24.58 17.66 -11.96
CA SER A 159 -23.19 18.10 -12.14
C SER A 159 -22.75 18.04 -13.59
N VAL A 160 -23.12 17.00 -14.33
CA VAL A 160 -22.81 16.90 -15.77
C VAL A 160 -23.47 18.03 -16.57
N SER A 161 -24.73 18.35 -16.26
CA SER A 161 -25.43 19.47 -16.91
C SER A 161 -24.77 20.81 -16.62
N LEU A 162 -24.32 21.03 -15.38
CA LEU A 162 -23.57 22.22 -14.99
C LEU A 162 -22.23 22.31 -15.74
N ILE A 163 -21.48 21.20 -15.80
CA ILE A 163 -20.21 21.12 -16.56
C ILE A 163 -20.45 21.49 -18.02
N ARG A 164 -21.51 20.97 -18.65
CA ARG A 164 -21.89 21.31 -20.04
C ARG A 164 -22.10 22.81 -20.23
N GLN A 165 -22.77 23.49 -19.30
CA GLN A 165 -22.96 24.95 -19.38
C GLN A 165 -21.65 25.72 -19.20
N ILE A 166 -20.77 25.27 -18.29
CA ILE A 166 -19.45 25.89 -18.10
C ILE A 166 -18.59 25.69 -19.36
N CYS A 167 -18.59 24.51 -19.97
CA CYS A 167 -17.89 24.25 -21.23
C CYS A 167 -18.39 25.14 -22.37
N LEU A 168 -19.71 25.41 -22.42
CA LEU A 168 -20.30 26.34 -23.38
C LEU A 168 -19.82 27.78 -23.12
N ALA A 169 -19.77 28.21 -21.87
CA ALA A 169 -19.26 29.53 -21.51
C ALA A 169 -17.76 29.68 -21.85
N ASN A 170 -16.96 28.65 -21.58
CA ASN A 170 -15.53 28.62 -21.89
C ASN A 170 -15.22 28.51 -23.39
N ALA A 171 -16.22 28.24 -24.24
CA ALA A 171 -16.01 28.14 -25.68
C ALA A 171 -15.52 29.46 -26.30
N SER A 172 -15.82 30.61 -25.69
CA SER A 172 -15.29 31.92 -26.13
C SER A 172 -13.80 32.08 -25.87
N GLU A 173 -13.27 31.41 -24.85
CA GLU A 173 -11.86 31.45 -24.43
C GLU A 173 -11.05 30.25 -24.96
N ASN A 174 -11.60 29.54 -25.96
CA ASN A 174 -10.99 28.34 -26.56
C ASN A 174 -10.80 27.18 -25.56
N GLY A 175 -11.63 27.11 -24.52
CA GLY A 175 -11.60 26.10 -23.46
C GLY A 175 -11.27 26.67 -22.08
N GLY A 176 -11.06 25.78 -21.12
CA GLY A 176 -10.78 26.13 -19.72
C GLY A 176 -10.46 24.91 -18.89
N VAL A 177 -10.35 25.08 -17.56
CA VAL A 177 -10.13 23.97 -16.63
C VAL A 177 -11.24 23.95 -15.60
N ILE A 178 -11.89 22.80 -15.44
CA ILE A 178 -12.86 22.54 -14.37
C ILE A 178 -12.25 21.48 -13.46
N VAL A 179 -12.14 21.79 -12.18
CA VAL A 179 -11.71 20.84 -11.15
C VAL A 179 -12.93 20.44 -10.34
N VAL A 180 -13.17 19.14 -10.19
CA VAL A 180 -14.28 18.61 -9.41
C VAL A 180 -13.72 17.90 -8.19
N LEU A 181 -14.08 18.36 -6.98
CA LEU A 181 -13.75 17.71 -5.72
C LEU A 181 -14.99 17.02 -5.15
N ALA A 182 -15.01 15.69 -5.09
CA ALA A 182 -16.15 14.93 -4.58
C ALA A 182 -15.72 13.67 -3.79
N GLU A 183 -16.63 13.12 -2.98
CA GLU A 183 -16.35 11.94 -2.16
C GLU A 183 -16.32 10.64 -2.97
N MET A 184 -16.96 10.62 -4.15
CA MET A 184 -16.90 9.51 -5.09
C MET A 184 -15.49 9.31 -5.65
N ASP A 185 -15.17 8.06 -6.01
CA ASP A 185 -13.88 7.72 -6.59
C ASP A 185 -13.74 8.33 -8.01
N LYS A 186 -12.55 8.85 -8.33
CA LYS A 186 -12.22 9.48 -9.63
C LYS A 186 -12.69 8.67 -10.84
N GLU A 187 -12.44 7.36 -10.85
CA GLU A 187 -12.77 6.48 -11.99
C GLU A 187 -14.29 6.42 -12.23
N GLU A 188 -15.10 6.45 -11.16
CA GLU A 188 -16.56 6.44 -11.25
C GLU A 188 -17.09 7.78 -11.80
N LEU A 189 -16.51 8.90 -11.36
CA LEU A 189 -16.86 10.24 -11.86
C LEU A 189 -16.48 10.41 -13.34
N GLU A 190 -15.32 9.90 -13.75
CA GLU A 190 -14.87 9.90 -15.14
C GLU A 190 -15.80 9.06 -16.02
N ALA A 191 -16.16 7.86 -15.57
CA ALA A 191 -17.10 6.99 -16.29
C ALA A 191 -18.49 7.64 -16.42
N GLU A 192 -18.98 8.31 -15.37
CA GLU A 192 -20.29 8.99 -15.40
C GLU A 192 -20.28 10.21 -16.33
N LEU A 193 -19.18 10.97 -16.36
CA LEU A 193 -19.04 12.07 -17.32
C LEU A 193 -19.00 11.54 -18.76
N GLU A 194 -18.21 10.49 -19.02
CA GLU A 194 -18.07 9.90 -20.35
C GLU A 194 -19.36 9.23 -20.86
N SER A 195 -20.20 8.70 -19.96
CA SER A 195 -21.48 8.09 -20.32
C SER A 195 -22.54 9.11 -20.73
N GLN A 196 -22.49 10.32 -20.16
CA GLN A 196 -23.52 11.36 -20.35
C GLN A 196 -23.10 12.52 -21.29
N MET A 197 -21.80 12.68 -21.55
CA MET A 197 -21.26 13.82 -22.28
C MET A 197 -20.21 13.40 -23.32
N ARG A 198 -20.38 13.85 -24.56
CA ARG A 198 -19.42 13.55 -25.64
C ARG A 198 -18.23 14.49 -25.61
N ARG A 199 -17.11 14.07 -26.19
CA ARG A 199 -15.87 14.86 -26.24
C ARG A 199 -16.04 16.19 -26.98
N GLU A 200 -16.93 16.28 -27.96
CA GLU A 200 -17.16 17.53 -28.71
C GLU A 200 -17.87 18.60 -27.87
N GLU A 201 -18.61 18.19 -26.83
CA GLU A 201 -19.30 19.08 -25.90
C GLU A 201 -18.36 19.74 -24.89
N LEU A 202 -17.14 19.21 -24.72
CA LEU A 202 -16.13 19.78 -23.82
C LEU A 202 -15.58 21.10 -24.35
N ARG A 203 -15.65 21.36 -25.67
CA ARG A 203 -15.23 22.63 -26.29
C ARG A 203 -13.81 23.08 -25.88
N GLY A 204 -12.88 22.13 -25.77
CA GLY A 204 -11.50 22.39 -25.32
C GLY A 204 -11.33 22.50 -23.80
N THR A 205 -12.40 22.41 -23.02
CA THR A 205 -12.35 22.41 -21.55
C THR A 205 -11.87 21.07 -21.03
N ARG A 206 -10.90 21.11 -20.10
CA ARG A 206 -10.39 19.92 -19.40
C ARG A 206 -11.10 19.79 -18.05
N VAL A 207 -11.70 18.63 -17.81
CA VAL A 207 -12.33 18.30 -16.52
C VAL A 207 -11.39 17.40 -15.73
N ILE A 208 -11.05 17.79 -14.51
CA ILE A 208 -10.13 17.11 -13.63
C ILE A 208 -10.87 16.70 -12.36
N PHE A 209 -10.99 15.40 -12.13
CA PHE A 209 -11.62 14.86 -10.94
C PHE A 209 -10.61 14.61 -9.82
N ARG A 210 -11.01 14.94 -8.59
CA ARG A 210 -10.27 14.70 -7.35
C ARG A 210 -11.20 14.14 -6.29
N THR A 211 -10.74 13.10 -5.60
CA THR A 211 -11.50 12.50 -4.51
C THR A 211 -11.11 13.12 -3.19
N GLY A 212 -12.11 13.62 -2.46
CA GLY A 212 -11.96 14.27 -1.16
C GLY A 212 -13.27 14.90 -0.72
N THR A 213 -13.31 15.39 0.51
CA THR A 213 -14.51 16.06 1.04
C THR A 213 -14.29 17.58 1.08
N PRO A 214 -15.24 18.38 0.56
CA PRO A 214 -15.12 19.83 0.60
C PRO A 214 -15.18 20.41 2.02
N LEU A 215 -15.57 19.59 3.01
CA LEU A 215 -15.64 19.97 4.43
C LEU A 215 -14.25 20.00 5.10
N LEU A 216 -13.23 19.40 4.49
CA LEU A 216 -11.88 19.36 5.03
C LEU A 216 -10.97 20.35 4.31
N SER A 217 -10.39 21.30 5.05
CA SER A 217 -9.47 22.31 4.50
C SER A 217 -8.26 21.69 3.80
N VAL A 218 -7.79 20.53 4.28
CA VAL A 218 -6.67 19.79 3.66
C VAL A 218 -6.99 19.25 2.27
N ASP A 219 -8.27 19.00 1.97
CA ASP A 219 -8.70 18.57 0.63
C ASP A 219 -8.90 19.77 -0.29
N LEU A 220 -9.43 20.87 0.24
CA LEU A 220 -9.53 22.14 -0.50
C LEU A 220 -8.17 22.68 -0.92
N LEU A 221 -7.15 22.60 -0.06
CA LEU A 221 -5.77 23.00 -0.39
C LEU A 221 -5.14 22.17 -1.53
N LYS A 222 -5.67 20.98 -1.84
CA LYS A 222 -5.19 20.17 -2.97
C LYS A 222 -5.73 20.67 -4.30
N VAL A 223 -6.83 21.43 -4.28
CA VAL A 223 -7.60 21.84 -5.45
C VAL A 223 -7.74 23.37 -5.54
N SER A 224 -7.02 24.11 -4.70
CA SER A 224 -6.97 25.57 -4.67
C SER A 224 -6.01 26.12 -5.71
#